data_AF-A0A7C1HZQ4-F1
#
_entry.id   AF-A0A7C1HZQ4-F1
#
_cell.length_a   1.000
_cell.length_b   1.000
_cell.length_c   1.000
_cell.angle_alpha   90.00
_cell.angle_beta   90.00
_cell.angle_gamma   90.00
#
_symmetry.space_group_name_H-M   'P 1'
#
loop_
_entity.id
_entity.type
_entity.pdbx_description
1 polymer ?
#
loop_
_entity_poly.entity_id
_entity_poly.type
_entity_poly.pdbx_seq_one_letter_code
_entity_poly.pdbx_strand_id
1 'polypeptide(L)'
;MPSACGLACEVCGLREQGFCPLDGCVPGTDHAAQEKLEKFTVAVGHPCFILECAIKNHVDHCTRCPEFPCPIHYQQGLYSEKLLDMIKGIRGKK
;
A
#
# COMPACT_ATOMS: atom_id res chain seq x y z
N MET A 1 -3.98 -12.42 -0.45
CA MET A 1 -2.55 -12.06 -0.53
C MET A 1 -2.45 -10.59 -0.16
N PRO A 2 -1.51 -10.22 0.73
CA PRO A 2 -1.36 -8.84 1.16
C PRO A 2 -1.09 -7.90 -0.03
N SER A 3 -1.53 -6.67 0.09
CA SER A 3 -1.26 -5.63 -0.90
C SER A 3 0.16 -5.06 -0.75
N ALA A 4 0.59 -4.23 -1.71
CA ALA A 4 1.87 -3.54 -1.65
C ALA A 4 2.06 -2.77 -0.33
N CYS A 5 1.03 -2.13 0.22
CA CYS A 5 1.15 -1.42 1.50
C CYS A 5 1.20 -2.34 2.73
N GLY A 6 0.94 -3.64 2.58
CA GLY A 6 0.92 -4.63 3.67
C GLY A 6 -0.48 -4.96 4.20
N LEU A 7 -1.53 -4.29 3.75
CA LEU A 7 -2.91 -4.63 4.13
C LEU A 7 -3.36 -5.91 3.44
N ALA A 8 -3.85 -6.87 4.23
CA ALA A 8 -4.47 -8.09 3.74
C ALA A 8 -5.92 -7.81 3.29
N CYS A 9 -6.11 -7.57 1.99
CA CYS A 9 -7.43 -7.25 1.45
C CYS A 9 -8.43 -8.43 1.57
N GLU A 10 -7.95 -9.65 1.80
CA GLU A 10 -8.75 -10.85 2.06
C GLU A 10 -9.52 -10.82 3.38
N VAL A 11 -9.13 -9.99 4.36
CA VAL A 11 -9.83 -9.86 5.66
C VAL A 11 -10.42 -8.47 5.87
N CYS A 12 -10.46 -7.66 4.81
CA CYS A 12 -10.90 -6.27 4.90
C CYS A 12 -12.43 -6.20 4.81
N GLY A 13 -13.08 -5.82 5.92
CA GLY A 13 -14.54 -5.67 5.97
C GLY A 13 -15.11 -4.69 4.93
N LEU A 14 -14.37 -3.63 4.56
CA LEU A 14 -14.80 -2.70 3.49
C LEU A 14 -14.88 -3.38 2.12
N ARG A 15 -14.00 -4.36 1.86
CA ARG A 15 -14.07 -5.16 0.65
C ARG A 15 -15.24 -6.14 0.71
N GLU A 16 -15.38 -6.87 1.82
CA GLU A 16 -16.48 -7.83 2.01
C GLU A 16 -17.85 -7.19 1.86
N GLN A 17 -17.99 -5.94 2.31
CA GLN A 17 -19.23 -5.16 2.20
C GLN A 17 -19.42 -4.50 0.82
N GLY A 18 -18.49 -4.67 -0.13
CA GLY A 18 -18.57 -4.09 -1.47
C GLY A 18 -18.28 -2.59 -1.56
N PHE A 19 -17.75 -1.97 -0.50
CA PHE A 19 -17.38 -0.55 -0.48
C PHE A 19 -16.01 -0.26 -1.10
N CYS A 20 -15.18 -1.29 -1.32
CA CYS A 20 -13.85 -1.13 -1.91
C CYS A 20 -13.96 -0.95 -3.43
N PRO A 21 -13.59 0.22 -4.00
CA PRO A 21 -13.71 0.47 -5.44
C PRO A 21 -12.76 -0.39 -6.30
N LEU A 22 -11.73 -0.97 -5.68
CA LEU A 22 -10.75 -1.81 -6.35
C LEU A 22 -11.07 -3.30 -6.31
N ASP A 23 -12.03 -3.74 -5.49
CA ASP A 23 -12.18 -5.13 -5.08
C ASP A 23 -10.83 -5.75 -4.66
N GLY A 24 -10.13 -5.05 -3.74
CA GLY A 24 -8.83 -5.47 -3.22
C GLY A 24 -7.63 -5.04 -4.06
N CYS A 25 -6.52 -4.83 -3.35
CA CYS A 25 -5.21 -4.49 -3.90
C CYS A 25 -4.31 -5.72 -4.00
N VAL A 26 -3.16 -5.55 -4.67
CA VAL A 26 -2.19 -6.63 -4.94
C VAL A 26 -0.77 -6.20 -4.54
N PRO A 27 0.20 -7.13 -4.44
CA PRO A 27 1.62 -6.81 -4.33
C PRO A 27 2.13 -5.97 -5.50
N GLY A 28 3.21 -5.21 -5.31
CA GLY A 28 3.78 -4.36 -6.37
C GLY A 28 4.41 -5.13 -7.53
N THR A 29 4.75 -6.40 -7.32
CA THR A 29 5.30 -7.31 -8.34
C THR A 29 4.23 -8.13 -9.07
N ASP A 30 2.96 -7.96 -8.73
CA ASP A 30 1.86 -8.69 -9.37
C ASP A 30 1.59 -8.13 -10.78
N HIS A 31 1.27 -9.01 -11.73
CA HIS A 31 0.94 -8.59 -13.10
C HIS A 31 -0.30 -7.67 -13.16
N ALA A 32 -1.24 -7.81 -12.22
CA ALA A 32 -2.41 -6.96 -12.10
C ALA A 32 -2.15 -5.63 -11.40
N ALA A 33 -0.93 -5.38 -10.89
CA ALA A 33 -0.62 -4.18 -10.12
C ALA A 33 -0.81 -2.89 -10.93
N GLN A 34 -0.38 -2.89 -12.19
CA GLN A 34 -0.53 -1.75 -13.09
C GLN A 34 -2.02 -1.42 -13.35
N GLU A 35 -2.82 -2.45 -13.66
CA GLU A 35 -4.26 -2.30 -13.87
C GLU A 35 -4.96 -1.77 -12.60
N LYS A 36 -4.58 -2.29 -11.42
CA LYS A 36 -5.14 -1.85 -10.14
C LYS A 36 -4.75 -0.41 -9.80
N LEU A 37 -3.54 0.03 -10.16
CA LEU A 37 -3.10 1.41 -10.02
C LEU A 37 -3.94 2.37 -10.86
N GLU A 38 -4.20 2.00 -12.12
CA GLU A 38 -5.04 2.78 -13.03
C GLU A 38 -6.48 2.88 -12.52
N LYS A 39 -7.07 1.75 -12.11
CA LYS A 39 -8.41 1.71 -11.49
C LYS A 39 -8.50 2.61 -10.25
N PHE A 40 -7.46 2.62 -9.40
CA PHE A 40 -7.43 3.48 -8.21
C PHE A 40 -7.39 4.96 -8.61
N THR A 41 -6.57 5.28 -9.61
CA THR A 41 -6.43 6.66 -10.13
C THR A 41 -7.75 7.18 -10.65
N VAL A 42 -8.51 6.37 -11.40
CA VAL A 42 -9.84 6.73 -11.88
C VAL A 42 -10.83 6.91 -10.73
N ALA A 43 -10.80 6.05 -9.72
CA ALA A 43 -11.74 6.09 -8.60
C ALA A 43 -11.50 7.23 -7.61
N VAL A 44 -10.23 7.60 -7.36
CA VAL A 44 -9.83 8.56 -6.31
C VAL A 44 -9.37 9.90 -6.88
N GLY A 45 -9.03 9.96 -8.17
CA GLY A 45 -8.55 11.17 -8.86
C GLY A 45 -7.03 11.39 -8.77
N HIS A 46 -6.31 10.52 -8.06
CA HIS A 46 -4.85 10.50 -8.02
C HIS A 46 -4.33 9.06 -7.87
N PRO A 47 -3.10 8.75 -8.30
CA PRO A 47 -2.55 7.41 -8.15
C PRO A 47 -2.29 7.06 -6.68
N CYS A 48 -2.32 5.78 -6.36
CA CYS A 48 -1.81 5.28 -5.09
C CYS A 48 -0.27 5.34 -5.14
N PHE A 49 0.32 6.33 -4.47
CA PHE A 49 1.77 6.57 -4.51
C PHE A 49 2.57 5.39 -3.96
N ILE A 50 2.00 4.64 -3.00
CA ILE A 50 2.61 3.42 -2.46
C ILE A 50 2.69 2.33 -3.53
N LEU A 51 1.58 2.04 -4.21
CA LEU A 51 1.54 0.99 -5.23
C LEU A 51 2.39 1.37 -6.45
N GLU A 52 2.32 2.63 -6.88
CA GLU A 52 3.15 3.15 -7.97
C GLU A 52 4.65 2.98 -7.67
N CYS A 53 5.09 3.35 -6.47
CA CYS A 53 6.46 3.18 -6.04
C CYS A 53 6.87 1.70 -5.98
N ALA A 54 5.99 0.84 -5.47
CA ALA A 54 6.24 -0.60 -5.38
C ALA A 54 6.41 -1.24 -6.77
N ILE A 55 5.58 -0.87 -7.75
CA ILE A 55 5.70 -1.32 -9.14
C ILE A 55 7.05 -0.87 -9.73
N LYS A 56 7.36 0.43 -9.65
CA LYS A 56 8.59 1.00 -10.22
C LYS A 56 9.86 0.34 -9.65
N ASN A 57 9.87 0.10 -8.35
CA ASN A 57 11.02 -0.48 -7.65
C ASN A 57 10.99 -2.00 -7.53
N HIS A 58 10.00 -2.67 -8.15
CA HIS A 58 9.84 -4.13 -8.11
C HIS A 58 9.79 -4.68 -6.67
N VAL A 59 9.09 -3.97 -5.77
CA VAL A 59 8.89 -4.36 -4.38
C VAL A 59 7.53 -5.03 -4.25
N ASP A 60 7.50 -6.23 -3.67
CA ASP A 60 6.26 -6.98 -3.43
C ASP A 60 5.39 -6.29 -2.35
N HIS A 61 5.97 -6.07 -1.17
CA HIS A 61 5.33 -5.45 -0.02
C HIS A 61 6.27 -4.43 0.63
N CYS A 62 5.79 -3.20 0.81
CA CYS A 62 6.55 -2.10 1.40
C CYS A 62 7.05 -2.42 2.81
N THR A 63 6.37 -3.26 3.59
CA THR A 63 6.85 -3.66 4.92
C THR A 63 8.18 -4.43 4.89
N ARG A 64 8.55 -5.01 3.73
CA ARG A 64 9.85 -5.66 3.48
C ARG A 64 10.89 -4.69 2.91
N CYS A 65 10.48 -3.50 2.48
CA CYS A 65 11.38 -2.49 1.93
C CYS A 65 12.35 -1.99 3.02
N PRO A 66 13.66 -1.87 2.72
CA PRO A 66 14.64 -1.31 3.66
C PRO A 66 14.27 0.08 4.18
N GLU A 67 13.64 0.90 3.34
CA GLU A 67 13.30 2.29 3.67
C GLU A 67 11.97 2.46 4.40
N PHE A 68 11.20 1.38 4.60
CA PHE A 68 9.89 1.49 5.25
C PHE A 68 10.02 1.76 6.77
N PRO A 69 9.22 2.65 7.36
CA PRO A 69 8.28 3.58 6.73
C PRO A 69 9.01 4.77 6.07
N CYS A 70 8.63 5.11 4.84
CA CYS A 70 9.25 6.17 4.04
C CYS A 70 8.29 7.35 3.78
N PRO A 71 8.75 8.52 3.30
CA PRO A 71 7.91 9.71 3.10
C PRO A 71 6.64 9.48 2.28
N ILE A 72 6.67 8.55 1.30
CA ILE A 72 5.50 8.18 0.49
C ILE A 72 4.34 7.67 1.35
N HIS A 73 4.62 6.98 2.46
CA HIS A 73 3.57 6.46 3.35
C HIS A 73 2.89 7.58 4.13
N TYR A 74 3.65 8.61 4.51
CA TYR A 74 3.10 9.81 5.15
C TYR A 74 2.27 10.62 4.15
N GLN A 75 2.77 10.80 2.91
CA GLN A 75 2.05 11.50 1.85
C GLN A 75 0.74 10.80 1.44
N GLN A 76 0.74 9.47 1.33
CA GLN A 76 -0.46 8.71 0.97
C GLN A 76 -1.54 8.79 2.08
N GLY A 77 -1.14 8.98 3.33
CA GLY A 77 -2.06 9.11 4.47
C GLY A 77 -2.86 7.84 4.81
N LEU A 78 -2.47 6.68 4.28
CA LEU A 78 -3.16 5.40 4.53
C LEU A 78 -2.97 4.91 5.97
N TYR A 79 -1.79 5.17 6.53
CA TYR A 79 -1.46 4.89 7.91
C TYR A 79 -1.42 6.18 8.70
N SER A 80 -1.82 6.12 9.98
CA SER A 80 -1.64 7.28 10.85
C SER A 80 -0.15 7.58 11.03
N GLU A 81 0.21 8.86 11.08
CA GLU A 81 1.60 9.30 11.30
C GLU A 81 2.16 8.68 12.57
N LYS A 82 1.37 8.63 13.65
CA LYS A 82 1.74 8.00 14.92
C LYS A 82 2.12 6.52 14.77
N LEU A 83 1.41 5.76 13.91
CA LEU A 83 1.74 4.36 13.64
C LEU A 83 3.06 4.25 12.87
N LEU A 84 3.24 5.09 11.83
CA LEU A 84 4.47 5.11 11.05
C LEU A 84 5.68 5.47 11.94
N ASP A 85 5.54 6.47 12.81
CA ASP A 85 6.60 6.88 13.74
C ASP A 85 6.93 5.77 14.75
N MET A 86 5.92 5.05 15.24
CA MET A 86 6.12 3.89 16.11
C MET A 86 6.93 2.79 15.40
N ILE A 87 6.58 2.46 14.16
CA ILE A 87 7.30 1.45 13.36
C ILE A 87 8.75 1.89 13.12
N LYS A 88 8.95 3.17 12.77
CA LYS A 88 10.28 3.75 12.59
C LYS A 88 11.14 3.61 13.85
N GLY A 89 10.55 3.90 15.02
CA GLY A 89 11.20 3.73 16.31
C GLY A 89 11.55 2.29 16.66
N ILE A 90 10.73 1.31 16.26
CA ILE A 90 11.02 -0.12 16.45
C ILE A 90 12.20 -0.56 15.56
N ARG A 91 12.21 -0.12 14.29
CA ARG A 91 13.26 -0.49 13.33
C ARG A 91 14.62 0.15 13.65
N GLY A 92 14.64 1.39 14.16
CA GLY A 92 15.87 2.09 14.54
C GLY A 92 16.54 1.58 15.83
N LYS A 93 15.88 0.68 16.58
CA LYS A 93 16.46 0.00 17.76
C LYS A 93 17.22 -1.27 17.41
N LYS A 94 17.31 -1.62 16.13
CA LYS A 94 17.92 -2.83 15.60
C LYS A 94 19.28 -2.50 15.01
#